data_AF-A0A4Q8LZW3-F1
#
_entry.id   AF-A0A4Q8LZW3-F1
#
_cell.length_a   1.000
_cell.length_b   1.000
_cell.length_c   1.000
_cell.angle_alpha   90.00
_cell.angle_beta   90.00
_cell.angle_gamma   90.00
#
_symmetry.space_group_name_H-M   'P 1'
#
loop_
_entity.id
_entity.type
_entity.pdbx_description
1 polymer ?
#
loop_
_entity_poly.entity_id
_entity_poly.type
_entity_poly.pdbx_seq_one_letter_code
_entity_poly.pdbx_strand_id
1 'polypeptide(L)' 'MPLDDLAGDALGGICRFIGRMLVELVLELLIKGVGYGVLGLLRPGREQSDTVAAVVGLLTWIVVILAAVGLWQALRS' A
#
# COMPACT_ATOMS: atom_id res chain seq x y z
N MET A 1 -6.78 -40.74 -2.89
CA MET A 1 -5.69 -39.75 -2.98
C MET A 1 -5.13 -39.57 -1.58
N PRO A 2 -3.81 -39.58 -1.39
CA PRO A 2 -3.20 -39.44 -0.08
C PRO A 2 -3.62 -38.10 0.55
N LEU A 3 -3.96 -38.12 1.84
CA LEU A 3 -4.43 -36.94 2.57
C LEU A 3 -3.36 -35.82 2.59
N ASP A 4 -2.09 -36.18 2.42
CA ASP A 4 -0.95 -35.27 2.35
C ASP A 4 -1.00 -34.32 1.15
N ASP A 5 -1.48 -34.79 -0.02
CA ASP A 5 -1.61 -33.95 -1.22
C ASP A 5 -2.75 -32.92 -1.07
N LEU A 6 -3.84 -33.31 -0.39
CA LEU A 6 -4.98 -32.42 -0.15
C LEU A 6 -4.63 -31.32 0.86
N ALA A 7 -3.85 -31.65 1.88
CA ALA A 7 -3.36 -30.68 2.86
C ALA A 7 -2.39 -29.67 2.24
N GLY A 8 -1.50 -30.12 1.35
CA GLY A 8 -0.56 -29.26 0.63
C GLY A 8 -1.24 -28.21 -0.26
N ASP A 9 -2.24 -28.63 -1.05
CA ASP A 9 -2.96 -27.73 -1.95
C ASP A 9 -3.83 -26.72 -1.17
N ALA A 10 -4.53 -27.18 -0.13
CA ALA A 10 -5.34 -26.30 0.73
C ALA A 10 -4.47 -25.27 1.48
N LEU A 11 -3.33 -25.67 2.06
CA LEU A 11 -2.41 -24.76 2.74
C LEU A 11 -1.77 -23.76 1.77
N GLY A 12 -1.42 -24.19 0.55
CA GLY A 12 -0.92 -23.32 -0.50
C GLY A 12 -1.93 -22.23 -0.88
N GLY A 13 -3.20 -22.62 -1.05
CA GLY A 13 -4.31 -21.70 -1.32
C GLY A 13 -4.53 -20.68 -0.20
N ILE A 14 -4.57 -21.14 1.05
CA ILE A 14 -4.76 -20.28 2.23
C ILE A 14 -3.57 -19.31 2.37
N CYS A 15 -2.33 -19.78 2.23
CA CYS A 15 -1.14 -18.94 2.33
C CYS A 15 -1.15 -17.85 1.25
N ARG A 16 -1.52 -18.18 0.00
CA ARG A 16 -1.66 -17.21 -1.08
C ARG A 16 -2.75 -16.18 -0.80
N PHE A 17 -3.87 -16.61 -0.22
CA PHE A 17 -4.97 -15.72 0.17
C PHE A 17 -4.54 -14.75 1.27
N ILE A 18 -3.93 -15.26 2.35
CA ILE A 18 -3.42 -14.45 3.47
C ILE A 18 -2.35 -13.48 2.97
N GLY A 19 -1.40 -13.94 2.15
CA GLY A 19 -0.37 -13.09 1.57
C GLY A 19 -0.95 -11.94 0.75
N ARG A 20 -1.94 -12.22 -0.10
CA ARG A 20 -2.64 -11.19 -0.87
C ARG A 20 -3.36 -10.19 0.04
N MET A 21 -4.08 -10.69 1.04
CA MET A 21 -4.82 -9.86 2.00
C MET A 21 -3.88 -8.95 2.80
N LEU A 22 -2.73 -9.47 3.24
CA LEU A 22 -1.71 -8.69 3.94
C LEU A 22 -1.12 -7.60 3.04
N VAL A 23 -0.80 -7.90 1.78
CA VAL A 23 -0.29 -6.90 0.84
C VAL A 23 -1.32 -5.81 0.59
N GLU A 24 -2.58 -6.16 0.40
CA GLU A 24 -3.67 -5.22 0.20
C GLU A 24 -3.89 -4.33 1.43
N LEU A 25 -3.87 -4.93 2.63
CA LEU A 25 -3.95 -4.20 3.90
C LEU A 25 -2.76 -3.26 4.12
N VAL A 26 -1.54 -3.73 3.82
CA VAL A 26 -0.32 -2.92 3.94
C VAL A 26 -0.38 -1.76 2.95
N LEU A 27 -0.77 -1.99 1.69
CA LEU A 27 -0.93 -0.93 0.70
C LEU A 27 -2.00 0.07 1.13
N GLU A 28 -3.14 -0.39 1.62
CA GLU A 28 -4.22 0.47 2.11
C GLU A 28 -3.74 1.30 3.30
N LEU A 29 -3.07 0.70 4.28
CA LEU A 29 -2.50 1.38 5.44
C LEU A 29 -1.42 2.40 5.00
N LEU A 30 -0.57 2.04 4.05
CA LEU A 30 0.51 2.88 3.55
C LEU A 30 -0.05 4.07 2.76
N ILE A 31 -1.10 3.86 1.96
CA ILE A 31 -1.72 4.91 1.15
C ILE A 31 -2.62 5.77 2.04
N LYS A 32 -3.66 5.20 2.65
CA LYS A 32 -4.60 5.96 3.49
C LYS A 32 -3.91 6.55 4.70
N GLY A 33 -3.04 5.80 5.38
CA GLY A 33 -2.32 6.30 6.57
C GLY A 33 -1.43 7.50 6.26
N VAL A 34 -0.67 7.46 5.15
CA VAL A 34 0.10 8.62 4.68
C VAL A 34 -0.84 9.77 4.27
N GLY A 35 -1.93 9.47 3.56
CA GLY A 35 -2.93 10.46 3.18
C GLY A 35 -3.55 11.20 4.35
N TYR A 36 -3.97 10.46 5.39
CA TYR A 36 -4.50 11.01 6.64
C TYR A 36 -3.45 11.82 7.40
N GLY A 37 -2.19 11.37 7.41
CA GLY A 37 -1.09 12.12 8.03
C GLY A 37 -0.83 13.46 7.33
N VAL A 38 -0.75 13.44 5.99
CA VAL A 38 -0.54 14.64 5.17
C VAL A 38 -1.72 15.60 5.28
N LEU A 39 -2.96 15.10 5.20
CA LEU A 39 -4.16 15.92 5.37
C LEU A 39 -4.31 16.44 6.80
N GLY A 40 -3.92 15.66 7.81
CA GLY A 40 -3.90 16.09 9.21
C GLY A 40 -2.94 17.26 9.43
N LEU A 41 -1.79 17.26 8.74
CA LEU A 41 -0.83 18.35 8.78
C LEU A 41 -1.29 19.59 8.01
N LEU A 42 -1.84 19.41 6.81
CA LEU A 42 -2.23 20.51 5.92
C LEU A 42 -3.60 21.13 6.22
N ARG A 43 -4.53 20.35 6.78
CA ARG A 43 -5.89 20.78 7.13
C ARG A 43 -6.33 20.15 8.47
N PRO A 44 -5.76 20.60 9.60
CA PRO A 44 -6.24 20.20 10.91
C PRO A 44 -7.71 20.64 11.08
N GLY A 45 -8.57 19.71 11.54
CA GLY A 45 -9.94 20.03 11.98
C GLY A 45 -11.06 19.93 10.93
N ARG A 46 -10.80 19.44 9.71
CA ARG A 46 -11.88 19.01 8.80
C ARG A 46 -12.07 17.51 8.85
N GLU A 47 -13.34 17.07 8.79
CA GLU A 47 -13.67 15.67 8.52
C GLU A 47 -12.97 15.23 7.23
N GLN A 48 -12.03 14.31 7.37
CA GLN A 48 -11.26 13.80 6.26
C GLN A 48 -12.03 12.63 5.66
N SER A 49 -12.56 12.82 4.46
CA SER A 49 -13.20 11.75 3.71
C SER A 49 -12.17 10.68 3.34
N ASP A 50 -12.52 9.42 3.56
CA ASP A 50 -11.67 8.25 3.31
C ASP A 50 -11.17 8.19 1.86
N THR A 51 -12.00 8.60 0.91
CA THR A 51 -11.64 8.73 -0.51
C THR A 51 -10.58 9.81 -0.74
N VAL A 52 -10.68 10.93 -0.04
CA VAL A 52 -9.73 12.05 -0.17
C VAL A 52 -8.38 11.66 0.43
N ALA A 53 -8.37 10.98 1.58
CA ALA A 53 -7.14 10.44 2.17
C ALA A 53 -6.46 9.43 1.23
N ALA A 54 -7.22 8.52 0.63
CA ALA A 54 -6.67 7.56 -0.34
C ALA A 54 -6.03 8.26 -1.55
N VAL A 55 -6.70 9.27 -2.12
CA VAL A 55 -6.18 10.04 -3.27
C VAL A 55 -4.91 10.82 -2.90
N VAL A 56 -4.90 11.49 -1.75
CA VAL A 56 -3.72 12.25 -1.28
C VAL A 56 -2.54 11.33 -0.99
N GLY A 57 -2.78 10.18 -0.37
CA GLY A 57 -1.76 9.15 -0.16
C GLY A 57 -1.17 8.65 -1.47
N LEU A 58 -2.01 8.36 -2.47
CA LEU A 58 -1.57 7.90 -3.78
C LEU A 58 -0.73 8.95 -4.50
N LEU A 59 -1.17 10.21 -4.50
CA LEU A 59 -0.42 11.32 -5.09
C LEU A 59 0.94 11.51 -4.40
N THR A 60 1.00 11.38 -3.08
CA THR A 60 2.25 11.47 -2.32
C THR A 60 3.24 10.42 -2.80
N TRP A 61 2.80 9.16 -2.95
CA TRP A 61 3.66 8.09 -3.44
C TRP A 61 4.11 8.28 -4.89
N ILE A 62 3.24 8.78 -5.77
CA ILE A 62 3.63 9.13 -7.15
C ILE A 62 4.77 10.15 -7.14
N VAL A 63 4.65 11.21 -6.33
CA VAL A 63 5.70 12.23 -6.20
C VAL A 63 6.99 11.64 -5.65
N VAL A 64 6.92 10.77 -4.64
CA VAL A 64 8.10 10.08 -4.08
C VAL A 64 8.80 9.22 -5.13
N ILE A 65 8.05 8.46 -5.93
CA ILE A 65 8.61 7.62 -7.01
C ILE A 65 9.28 8.50 -8.07
N LEU A 66 8.62 9.57 -8.51
CA LEU A 66 9.19 10.50 -9.49
C LEU A 66 10.47 11.17 -8.97
N ALA A 67 10.49 11.58 -7.69
CA ALA A 67 11.66 12.15 -7.05
C ALA A 67 12.80 11.13 -6.95
N ALA A 68 12.51 9.88 -6.57
CA ALA A 68 13.50 8.81 -6.49
C ALA A 68 14.09 8.49 -7.88
N VAL A 69 13.26 8.40 -8.92
CA VAL A 69 13.69 8.19 -10.30
C VAL A 69 14.52 9.37 -10.81
N GLY A 70 14.10 10.60 -10.52
CA GLY A 70 14.84 11.82 -10.86
C GLY A 70 16.20 11.86 -10.19
N LEU A 71 16.27 11.53 -8.90
CA LEU A 71 17.53 11.45 -8.14
C LEU A 71 18.44 10.34 -8.69
N TRP A 72 17.88 9.17 -9.00
CA TRP A 72 18.63 8.08 -9.61
C TRP A 72 19.23 8.48 -10.97
N GLN A 73 18.47 9.20 -11.79
CA GLN A 73 18.98 9.74 -13.06
C GLN A 73 20.08 10.78 -12.84
N ALA A 74 19.91 11.69 -11.88
CA ALA A 74 20.90 12.71 -11.54
C ALA A 74 22.19 12.14 -10.94
N LEU A 75 22.12 11.01 -10.22
CA LEU A 75 23.30 10.30 -9.70
C LEU A 75 24.04 9.50 -10.78
N ARG A 76 23.36 9.20 -11.91
CA ARG A 76 23.93 8.46 -13.03
C ARG A 76 24.54 9.37 -14.10
N SER A 77 24.22 10.66 -14.11
CA SER A 77 24.80 11.70 -14.99
C SER A 77 26.10 12.25 -14.43
#